data_AF-A0A5M7C9R8-F1
#
_entry.id   AF-A0A5M7C9R8-F1
#
_cell.length_a   1.000
_cell.length_b   1.000
_cell.length_c   1.000
_cell.angle_alpha   90.00
_cell.angle_beta   90.00
_cell.angle_gamma   90.00
#
_symmetry.space_group_name_H-M   'P 1'
#
loop_
_entity.id
_entity.type
_entity.pdbx_description
1 polymer ?
#
loop_
_entity_poly.entity_id
_entity_poly.type
_entity_poly.pdbx_seq_one_letter_code
_entity_poly.pdbx_strand_id
1 'polypeptide(L)'
;MDRVAREDPELASPRLVRAARRSPARSGAEKDTRTRRTAVNLALLRAPLEGLELDSFDHAALTWLADRDGEVVATVFSLLGRARAAAPPGSTEDSRAAGRVPGPG
;
A
#
# COMPACT_ATOMS: atom_id res chain seq x y z
N MET A 1 27.31 3.10 65.59
CA MET A 1 28.62 3.55 65.05
C MET A 1 28.98 2.57 63.93
N ASP A 2 28.18 2.57 62.86
CA ASP A 2 28.50 3.15 61.52
C ASP A 2 29.18 2.09 60.64
N ARG A 3 28.47 1.34 59.78
CA ARG A 3 28.03 1.72 58.41
C ARG A 3 28.95 2.77 57.78
N VAL A 4 29.71 2.38 56.76
CA VAL A 4 29.55 2.83 55.36
C VAL A 4 30.62 2.09 54.54
N ALA A 5 30.19 1.03 53.87
CA ALA A 5 30.79 0.62 52.60
C ALA A 5 30.55 1.76 51.62
N ARG A 6 31.62 2.46 51.22
CA ARG A 6 31.57 3.36 50.08
C ARG A 6 31.67 2.49 48.84
N GLU A 7 30.52 2.06 48.34
CA GLU A 7 30.40 1.60 46.97
C GLU A 7 30.49 2.84 46.08
N ASP A 8 31.51 2.92 45.24
CA ASP A 8 31.62 3.90 44.16
C ASP A 8 30.57 3.58 43.07
N PRO A 9 29.59 4.46 42.79
CA PRO A 9 28.70 4.32 41.66
C PRO A 9 29.13 5.30 40.55
N GLU A 10 30.35 5.16 40.03
CA GLU A 10 30.86 6.06 38.97
C GLU A 10 31.23 5.35 37.68
N LEU A 11 30.40 4.40 37.25
CA LEU A 11 30.40 3.92 35.85
C LEU A 11 28.99 3.88 35.26
N ALA A 12 28.18 4.90 35.55
CA ALA A 12 27.00 5.21 34.75
C ALA A 12 27.45 5.84 33.42
N SER A 13 27.69 4.98 32.43
CA SER A 13 28.02 5.34 31.05
C SER A 13 27.16 6.52 30.51
N PRO A 14 27.75 7.64 30.08
CA PRO A 14 27.00 8.82 29.58
C PRO A 14 26.24 8.57 28.27
N ARG A 15 26.38 7.38 27.67
CA ARG A 15 25.81 7.07 26.35
C ARG A 15 24.37 6.58 26.38
N LEU A 16 23.79 6.31 27.55
CA LEU A 16 22.39 5.84 27.67
C LEU A 16 21.35 6.94 27.94
N VAL A 17 21.76 8.19 28.19
CA VAL A 17 20.82 9.31 28.46
C VAL A 17 20.53 10.15 27.20
N ARG A 18 20.90 9.66 26.00
CA ARG A 18 20.62 10.37 24.73
C ARG A 18 19.50 9.74 23.89
N ALA A 19 19.01 8.55 24.25
CA ALA A 19 17.98 7.85 23.51
C ALA A 19 16.53 8.21 23.90
N ALA A 20 16.33 8.83 25.07
CA ALA A 20 15.00 9.01 25.68
C ALA A 20 14.31 10.37 25.40
N ARG A 21 14.82 11.19 24.47
CA ARG A 21 14.13 12.41 24.01
C ARG A 21 13.78 12.35 22.53
N ARG A 22 13.25 11.21 22.06
CA ARG A 22 12.45 11.24 20.82
C ARG A 22 11.20 12.06 21.12
N SER A 23 11.25 13.34 20.74
CA SER A 23 10.19 14.31 21.02
C SER A 23 8.86 13.81 20.41
N PRO A 24 7.76 13.72 21.18
CA PRO A 24 6.47 13.22 20.70
C PRO A 24 5.94 14.01 19.48
N ALA A 25 6.34 15.28 19.35
CA ALA A 25 6.01 16.12 18.19
C ALA A 25 6.55 15.57 16.85
N ARG A 26 7.74 14.96 16.84
CA ARG A 26 8.30 14.35 15.61
C ARG A 26 7.54 13.08 15.23
N SER A 27 7.16 12.27 16.21
CA SER A 27 6.38 11.05 15.98
C SER A 27 4.96 11.33 15.49
N GLY A 28 4.32 12.40 15.96
CA GLY A 28 3.00 12.83 15.49
C GLY A 28 3.01 13.28 14.02
N ALA A 29 3.96 14.15 13.65
CA ALA A 29 4.10 14.62 12.26
C ALA A 29 4.44 13.49 11.27
N GLU A 30 5.26 12.53 11.69
CA GLU A 30 5.57 11.32 10.90
C GLU A 30 4.33 10.44 10.72
N LYS A 31 3.53 10.26 11.78
CA LYS A 31 2.26 9.51 11.72
C LYS A 31 1.26 10.18 10.77
N ASP A 32 1.09 11.50 10.87
CA ASP A 32 0.17 12.25 10.01
C ASP A 32 0.60 12.21 8.53
N THR A 33 1.91 12.31 8.28
CA THR A 33 2.46 12.19 6.92
C THR A 33 2.20 10.79 6.35
N ARG A 34 2.41 9.74 7.14
CA ARG A 34 2.11 8.37 6.74
C ARG A 34 0.62 8.20 6.46
N THR A 35 -0.26 8.63 7.38
CA THR A 35 -1.71 8.53 7.21
C THR A 35 -2.18 9.26 5.95
N ARG A 36 -1.67 10.46 5.68
CA ARG A 36 -2.00 11.20 4.45
C ARG A 36 -1.53 10.45 3.20
N ARG A 37 -0.31 9.93 3.20
CA ARG A 37 0.23 9.14 2.09
C ARG A 37 -0.61 7.89 1.84
N THR A 38 -0.96 7.15 2.88
CA THR A 38 -1.81 5.96 2.78
C THR A 38 -3.17 6.30 2.21
N ALA A 39 -3.79 7.41 2.62
CA ALA A 39 -5.09 7.83 2.08
C ALA A 39 -5.02 8.14 0.57
N VAL A 40 -3.98 8.85 0.13
CA VAL A 40 -3.75 9.15 -1.30
C VAL A 40 -3.50 7.87 -2.09
N ASN A 41 -2.62 7.00 -1.60
CA ASN A 41 -2.32 5.73 -2.26
C ASN A 41 -3.55 4.83 -2.37
N LEU A 42 -4.38 4.79 -1.33
CA LEU A 42 -5.63 4.02 -1.35
C LEU A 42 -6.60 4.56 -2.40
N ALA A 43 -6.73 5.88 -2.54
CA ALA A 43 -7.56 6.48 -3.57
C ALA A 43 -7.06 6.12 -4.98
N LEU A 44 -5.75 6.17 -5.21
CA LEU A 44 -5.15 5.76 -6.49
C LEU A 44 -5.46 4.30 -6.83
N LEU A 45 -5.25 3.39 -5.88
CA LEU A 45 -5.48 1.96 -6.10
C LEU A 45 -6.96 1.60 -6.33
N ARG A 46 -7.89 2.41 -5.79
CA ARG A 46 -9.34 2.20 -5.99
C ARG A 46 -9.85 2.73 -7.33
N ALA A 47 -9.26 3.78 -7.87
CA ALA A 47 -9.70 4.39 -9.13
C ALA A 47 -9.88 3.39 -10.29
N PRO A 48 -8.92 2.48 -10.60
CA PRO A 48 -9.12 1.53 -11.70
C PRO A 48 -10.12 0.40 -11.38
N LEU A 49 -10.58 0.28 -10.12
CA LEU A 49 -11.55 -0.71 -9.68
C LEU A 49 -12.97 -0.12 -9.54
N GLU A 50 -13.17 1.14 -9.94
CA GLU A 50 -14.47 1.80 -9.85
C GLU A 50 -15.54 1.01 -10.62
N GLY A 51 -16.65 0.70 -9.94
CA GLY A 51 -17.75 -0.11 -10.45
C GLY A 51 -17.67 -1.61 -10.14
N LEU A 52 -16.58 -2.08 -9.52
CA LEU A 52 -16.49 -3.45 -8.99
C LEU A 52 -17.02 -3.50 -7.56
N GLU A 53 -17.77 -4.56 -7.23
CA GLU A 53 -18.07 -4.90 -5.85
C GLU A 53 -16.83 -5.51 -5.21
N LEU A 54 -16.28 -4.83 -4.21
CA LEU A 54 -15.11 -5.27 -3.47
C LEU A 54 -15.55 -5.79 -2.11
N ASP A 55 -15.04 -6.96 -1.72
CA ASP A 55 -15.36 -7.52 -0.42
C ASP A 55 -14.43 -6.98 0.68
N SER A 56 -14.62 -7.49 1.90
CA SER A 56 -13.82 -7.08 3.06
C SER A 56 -12.35 -7.45 2.94
N PHE A 57 -12.04 -8.55 2.25
CA PHE A 57 -10.68 -9.00 2.00
C PHE A 57 -9.99 -8.12 0.98
N ASP A 58 -10.67 -7.76 -0.12
CA ASP A 58 -10.18 -6.82 -1.13
C ASP A 58 -9.88 -5.46 -0.50
N HIS A 59 -10.79 -4.95 0.34
CA HIS A 59 -10.57 -3.72 1.06
C HIS A 59 -9.36 -3.77 2.00
N ALA A 60 -9.15 -4.89 2.69
CA ALA A 60 -7.98 -5.10 3.55
C ALA A 60 -6.69 -5.15 2.71
N ALA A 61 -6.71 -5.85 1.57
CA ALA A 61 -5.57 -5.95 0.67
C ALA A 61 -5.18 -4.58 0.09
N LEU A 62 -6.14 -3.78 -0.38
CA LEU A 62 -5.90 -2.43 -0.88
C LEU A 62 -5.35 -1.51 0.22
N THR A 63 -5.84 -1.65 1.45
CA THR A 63 -5.32 -0.88 2.59
C THR A 63 -3.88 -1.27 2.93
N TRP A 64 -3.56 -2.57 2.89
CA TRP A 64 -2.19 -3.08 3.09
C TRP A 64 -1.23 -2.63 1.98
N LEU A 65 -1.70 -2.59 0.73
CA LEU A 65 -0.96 -2.10 -0.43
C LEU A 65 -0.70 -0.59 -0.33
N ALA A 66 -1.68 0.19 0.12
CA ALA A 66 -1.56 1.64 0.24
C ALA A 66 -0.46 2.10 1.20
N ASP A 67 -0.07 1.25 2.14
CA ASP A 67 1.02 1.51 3.10
C ASP A 67 2.42 1.17 2.55
N ARG A 68 2.51 0.48 1.39
CA ARG A 68 3.77 0.17 0.71
C ARG A 68 4.46 1.43 0.18
N ASP A 69 5.66 1.25 -0.35
CA ASP A 69 6.37 2.32 -1.05
C ASP A 69 5.62 2.78 -2.31
N GLY A 70 5.92 4.01 -2.74
CA GLY A 70 5.20 4.64 -3.86
C GLY A 70 5.42 3.93 -5.21
N GLU A 71 6.54 3.25 -5.38
CA GLU A 71 6.87 2.55 -6.63
C GLU A 71 6.02 1.28 -6.79
N VAL A 72 5.87 0.49 -5.72
CA VAL A 72 4.96 -0.65 -5.68
C VAL A 72 3.53 -0.20 -5.94
N VAL A 73 3.07 0.88 -5.29
CA VAL A 73 1.71 1.42 -5.51
C VAL A 73 1.49 1.85 -6.96
N ALA A 74 2.44 2.58 -7.56
CA ALA A 74 2.34 3.02 -8.95
C ALA A 74 2.35 1.85 -9.94
N THR A 75 3.14 0.81 -9.66
CA THR A 75 3.21 -0.41 -10.46
C THR A 75 1.89 -1.17 -10.44
N VAL A 76 1.32 -1.38 -9.24
CA VAL A 76 0.02 -2.04 -9.09
C VAL A 76 -1.10 -1.23 -9.72
N PHE A 77 -1.14 0.09 -9.51
CA PHE A 77 -2.10 0.98 -10.18
C PHE A 77 -2.06 0.82 -11.70
N SER A 78 -0.86 0.84 -12.28
CA SER A 78 -0.67 0.67 -13.73
C SER A 78 -1.13 -0.71 -14.22
N LEU A 79 -0.89 -1.76 -13.43
CA LEU A 79 -1.34 -3.11 -13.75
C LEU A 79 -2.87 -3.22 -13.76
N LEU A 80 -3.53 -2.71 -12.72
CA LEU A 80 -5.00 -2.69 -12.63
C LEU A 80 -5.64 -1.88 -13.76
N GLY A 81 -5.05 -0.73 -14.10
CA GLY A 81 -5.50 0.07 -15.24
C GLY A 81 -5.43 -0.69 -16.57
N ARG A 82 -4.35 -1.43 -16.82
CA ARG A 82 -4.24 -2.28 -18.01
C ARG A 82 -5.22 -3.45 -17.99
N ALA A 83 -5.42 -4.08 -16.83
CA ALA A 83 -6.39 -5.16 -16.68
C ALA A 83 -7.81 -4.69 -16.97
N ARG A 84 -8.19 -3.49 -16.50
CA ARG A 84 -9.49 -2.85 -16.81
C ARG A 84 -9.65 -2.55 -18.30
N ALA A 85 -8.58 -2.10 -18.96
CA ALA A 85 -8.60 -1.77 -20.38
C ALA A 85 -8.60 -3.01 -21.29
N ALA A 86 -8.19 -4.17 -20.78
CA ALA A 86 -8.24 -5.42 -21.52
C ALA A 86 -9.70 -5.89 -21.65
N ALA A 87 -10.18 -6.01 -22.88
CA ALA A 87 -11.47 -6.63 -23.14
C ALA A 87 -11.48 -8.08 -22.65
N PRO A 88 -12.59 -8.59 -22.09
CA PRO A 88 -12.65 -9.98 -21.65
C PRO A 88 -12.38 -10.90 -22.85
N PRO A 89 -11.49 -11.90 -22.69
CA PRO A 89 -11.19 -12.84 -23.77
C PRO A 89 -12.49 -13.55 -24.16
N GLY A 90 -13.00 -13.27 -25.35
CA GLY A 90 -14.30 -13.76 -25.85
C GLY A 90 -15.27 -12.68 -26.33
N SER A 91 -14.97 -11.40 -26.12
CA SER A 91 -15.78 -10.28 -26.67
C SER A 91 -15.43 -9.91 -28.12
N THR A 92 -14.66 -10.76 -28.80
CA THR A 92 -14.22 -10.61 -30.21
C THR A 92 -14.79 -11.69 -31.13
N GLU A 93 -15.91 -12.32 -30.79
CA GLU A 93 -16.66 -13.20 -31.70
C GLU A 93 -18.07 -12.65 -31.91
N ASP A 94 -18.25 -11.83 -32.95
CA ASP A 94 -19.29 -12.06 -33.97
C ASP A 94 -19.28 -10.91 -34.98
N SER A 95 -18.76 -11.15 -36.19
CA SER A 95 -19.09 -10.34 -37.39
C SER A 95 -18.45 -10.83 -38.69
N ARG A 96 -17.59 -11.86 -38.70
CA ARG A 96 -16.93 -12.30 -39.94
C ARG A 96 -17.30 -13.70 -40.46
N ALA A 97 -18.18 -14.44 -39.79
CA ALA A 97 -18.51 -15.82 -40.17
C ALA A 97 -19.92 -16.04 -40.75
N ALA A 98 -20.70 -14.98 -41.01
CA ALA A 98 -22.00 -15.10 -41.68
C ALA A 98 -21.98 -14.42 -43.05
N GLY A 99 -21.38 -15.06 -44.06
CA GLY A 99 -21.40 -14.48 -45.41
C GLY A 99 -20.56 -15.16 -46.47
N ARG A 100 -20.65 -16.49 -46.64
CA ARG A 100 -20.42 -17.12 -47.95
C ARG A 100 -20.94 -18.56 -47.96
N VAL A 101 -22.15 -18.71 -48.47
CA VAL A 101 -22.62 -19.98 -49.03
C VAL A 101 -22.30 -19.93 -50.53
N PRO A 102 -21.36 -20.73 -51.06
CA PRO A 102 -21.28 -20.95 -52.50
C PRO A 102 -22.38 -21.95 -52.88
N GLY A 103 -23.35 -21.51 -53.67
CA GLY A 103 -24.35 -22.38 -54.28
C GLY A 103 -23.73 -23.30 -55.33
N PRO A 104 -24.35 -24.46 -55.65
CA PRO A 104 -23.83 -25.38 -56.64
C PRO A 104 -24.16 -24.87 -58.05
N GLY A 105 -23.14 -24.83 -58.92
CA GLY A 105 -23.26 -24.60 -60.35
C GLY A 105 -22.30 -25.51 -61.08
#